data_AF-A0A0P8BT87-F1
#
_entry.id   AF-A0A0P8BT87-F1
#
_cell.length_a   1.000
_cell.length_b   1.000
_cell.length_c   1.000
_cell.angle_alpha   90.00
_cell.angle_beta   90.00
_cell.angle_gamma   90.00
#
_symmetry.space_group_name_H-M   'P 1'
#
loop_
_entity.id
_entity.type
_entity.pdbx_description
1 polymer ?
#
loop_
_entity_poly.entity_id
_entity_poly.type
_entity_poly.pdbx_seq_one_letter_code
_entity_poly.pdbx_strand_id
1 'polypeptide(L)'
;MGHASLYSEDHFVVLETNQAEEILTAEELFEKLKGILEQRSPEDLPRDLQQLDNLGDRTRYLIENACDLDMGAGEFLQWYAIRLEK
;
A
#
# COMPACT_ATOMS: atom_id res chain seq x y z
N MET A 1 -12.18 24.38 -3.67
CA MET A 1 -10.87 23.83 -3.26
C MET A 1 -11.04 23.24 -1.89
N GLY A 2 -11.01 21.93 -1.79
CA GLY A 2 -11.25 21.23 -0.53
C GLY A 2 -11.21 19.75 -0.81
N HIS A 3 -10.07 19.13 -0.59
CA HIS A 3 -10.06 17.70 -0.30
C HIS A 3 -9.37 17.57 1.06
N ALA A 4 -10.13 17.03 2.00
CA ALA A 4 -9.83 16.91 3.41
C ALA A 4 -8.44 16.32 3.67
N SER A 5 -7.68 17.03 4.51
CA SER A 5 -6.51 16.53 5.21
C SER A 5 -6.91 15.44 6.21
N LEU A 6 -7.19 14.24 5.70
CA LEU A 6 -7.48 13.03 6.48
C LEU A 6 -6.39 11.97 6.30
N TYR A 7 -5.25 12.34 5.73
CA TYR A 7 -4.00 11.65 5.98
C TYR A 7 -3.46 12.23 7.27
N SER A 8 -3.85 11.61 8.39
CA SER A 8 -3.02 11.69 9.59
C SER A 8 -1.59 11.39 9.16
N GLU A 9 -0.62 12.09 9.73
CA GLU A 9 0.81 11.93 9.50
C GLU A 9 1.30 10.54 9.98
N ASP A 10 0.66 9.48 9.52
CA ASP A 10 1.05 8.10 9.71
C ASP A 10 2.15 7.81 8.69
N HIS A 11 3.34 7.58 9.23
CA HIS A 11 4.48 7.13 8.46
C HIS A 11 4.38 5.62 8.33
N PHE A 12 4.74 5.09 7.17
CA PHE A 12 4.74 3.68 6.89
C PHE A 12 6.18 3.22 6.68
N VAL A 13 6.62 2.25 7.47
CA VAL A 13 7.89 1.57 7.22
C VAL A 13 7.64 0.50 6.18
N VAL A 14 8.24 0.64 5.01
CA VAL A 14 8.18 -0.30 3.90
C VAL A 14 9.42 -1.17 3.90
N LEU A 15 9.21 -2.48 3.83
CA LEU A 15 10.22 -3.51 3.76
C LEU A 15 10.08 -4.24 2.43
N GLU A 16 11.09 -4.13 1.59
CA GLU A 16 11.15 -4.82 0.31
C GLU A 16 12.20 -5.93 0.34
N THR A 17 11.96 -6.99 -0.41
CA THR A 17 12.96 -8.05 -0.59
C THR A 17 14.25 -7.46 -1.15
N ASN A 18 15.38 -7.77 -0.51
CA ASN A 18 16.72 -7.31 -0.88
C ASN A 18 16.99 -5.80 -0.67
N GLN A 19 16.09 -5.05 -0.02
CA GLN A 19 16.29 -3.64 0.29
C GLN A 19 16.19 -3.35 1.79
N ALA A 20 16.69 -2.18 2.20
CA ALA A 20 16.55 -1.71 3.58
C ALA A 20 15.12 -1.24 3.85
N GLU A 21 14.72 -1.22 5.13
CA GLU A 21 13.51 -0.55 5.57
C GLU A 21 13.53 0.95 5.21
N GLU A 22 12.50 1.40 4.51
CA GLU A 22 12.33 2.80 4.12
C GLU A 22 11.05 3.37 4.71
N ILE A 23 11.11 4.59 5.23
CA ILE A 23 9.95 5.25 5.83
C ILE A 23 9.31 6.12 4.75
N LEU A 24 8.13 5.73 4.31
CA LEU A 24 7.31 6.46 3.34
C LEU A 24 6.12 7.10 4.04
N THR A 25 5.59 8.17 3.44
CA THR A 25 4.29 8.71 3.84
C THR A 25 3.14 7.84 3.32
N ALA A 26 1.94 8.00 3.88
CA ALA A 26 0.73 7.34 3.40
C ALA A 26 0.50 7.54 1.89
N GLU A 27 0.75 8.77 1.38
CA GLU A 27 0.61 9.10 -0.04
C GLU A 27 1.65 8.37 -0.90
N GLU A 28 2.91 8.35 -0.47
CA GLU A 28 3.98 7.66 -1.22
C GLU A 28 3.78 6.15 -1.28
N LEU A 29 3.43 5.53 -0.15
CA LEU A 29 3.10 4.11 -0.11
C LEU A 29 1.90 3.81 -1.02
N PHE A 30 0.88 4.67 -0.99
CA PHE A 30 -0.29 4.54 -1.84
C PHE A 30 0.07 4.62 -3.31
N GLU A 31 0.84 5.62 -3.75
CA GLU A 31 1.24 5.73 -5.15
C GLU A 31 2.08 4.52 -5.60
N LYS A 32 2.98 4.03 -4.73
CA LYS A 32 3.80 2.85 -5.00
C LYS A 32 2.95 1.58 -5.15
N LEU A 33 2.08 1.30 -4.19
CA LEU A 33 1.18 0.14 -4.24
C LEU A 33 0.21 0.23 -5.41
N LYS A 34 -0.31 1.42 -5.68
CA LYS A 34 -1.18 1.67 -6.84
C LYS A 34 -0.45 1.30 -8.14
N GLY A 35 0.77 1.77 -8.34
CA GLY A 35 1.58 1.44 -9.52
C GLY A 35 1.90 -0.06 -9.65
N ILE A 36 2.07 -0.77 -8.52
CA ILE A 36 2.23 -2.23 -8.52
C ILE A 36 0.91 -2.90 -8.94
N LEU A 37 -0.22 -2.46 -8.38
CA LEU A 37 -1.55 -2.97 -8.71
C LEU A 37 -1.95 -2.66 -10.16
N GLU A 38 -1.46 -1.57 -10.79
CA GLU A 38 -1.65 -1.29 -12.22
C GLU A 38 -0.94 -2.30 -13.11
N GLN A 39 0.24 -2.75 -12.69
CA GLN A 39 1.01 -3.76 -13.43
C GLN A 39 0.50 -5.17 -13.17
N ARG A 40 -0.28 -5.36 -12.10
CA ARG A 40 -0.85 -6.64 -11.72
C ARG A 40 -2.22 -6.87 -12.33
N SER A 41 -2.51 -8.13 -12.65
CA SER A 41 -3.84 -8.49 -13.10
C SER A 41 -4.80 -8.56 -11.90
N PRO A 42 -6.03 -8.05 -12.03
CA PRO A 42 -7.01 -8.08 -10.95
C PRO A 42 -7.39 -9.50 -10.49
N GLU A 43 -7.14 -10.51 -11.32
CA GLU A 43 -7.34 -11.93 -10.99
C GLU A 43 -6.38 -12.46 -9.91
N ASP A 44 -5.20 -11.85 -9.77
CA ASP A 44 -4.21 -12.21 -8.74
C ASP A 44 -4.55 -11.60 -7.37
N LEU A 45 -5.48 -10.64 -7.35
CA LEU A 45 -5.89 -9.96 -6.14
C LEU A 45 -6.93 -10.78 -5.36
N PRO A 46 -6.95 -10.68 -4.02
CA PRO A 46 -8.02 -11.26 -3.21
C PRO A 46 -9.40 -10.78 -3.64
N ARG A 47 -10.42 -11.62 -3.41
CA ARG A 47 -11.80 -11.38 -3.86
C ARG A 47 -12.36 -10.02 -3.42
N ASP A 48 -11.98 -9.55 -2.22
CA ASP A 48 -12.40 -8.24 -1.70
C ASP A 48 -11.92 -7.09 -2.60
N LEU A 49 -10.69 -7.16 -3.10
CA LEU A 49 -10.16 -6.19 -4.06
C LEU A 49 -10.81 -6.36 -5.43
N GLN A 50 -11.11 -7.58 -5.86
CA GLN A 50 -11.78 -7.82 -7.15
C GLN A 50 -13.14 -7.11 -7.23
N GLN A 51 -13.86 -6.97 -6.11
CA GLN A 51 -15.15 -6.26 -6.07
C GLN A 51 -15.03 -4.75 -6.27
N LEU A 52 -13.86 -4.17 -6.01
CA LEU A 52 -13.61 -2.75 -6.19
C LEU A 52 -13.26 -2.48 -7.65
N ASP A 53 -14.01 -1.61 -8.31
CA ASP A 53 -13.74 -1.23 -9.71
C ASP A 53 -12.60 -0.20 -9.80
N ASN A 54 -12.45 0.61 -8.75
CA ASN A 54 -11.44 1.66 -8.69
C ASN A 54 -10.14 1.14 -8.06
N LEU A 55 -9.05 1.28 -8.80
CA LEU A 55 -7.71 0.93 -8.34
C LEU A 55 -7.28 1.73 -7.10
N GLY A 56 -7.70 2.99 -6.98
CA GLY A 56 -7.42 3.79 -5.79
C GLY A 56 -8.06 3.20 -4.55
N ASP A 57 -9.33 2.80 -4.64
CA ASP A 57 -10.02 2.10 -3.56
C ASP A 57 -9.36 0.76 -3.24
N ARG A 58 -8.94 -0.01 -4.26
CA ARG A 58 -8.20 -1.27 -4.05
C ARG A 58 -6.93 -1.05 -3.25
N THR A 59 -6.15 -0.05 -3.65
CA THR A 59 -4.88 0.28 -3.00
C THR A 59 -5.10 0.68 -1.55
N ARG A 60 -6.09 1.54 -1.30
CA ARG A 60 -6.43 1.99 0.05
C ARG A 60 -6.90 0.82 0.92
N TYR A 61 -7.81 0.01 0.40
CA TYR A 61 -8.32 -1.16 1.10
C TYR A 61 -7.19 -2.15 1.42
N LEU A 62 -6.25 -2.34 0.50
CA LEU A 62 -5.05 -3.15 0.71
C LEU A 62 -4.20 -2.58 1.86
N ILE A 63 -3.93 -1.28 1.89
CA ILE A 63 -3.14 -0.66 2.98
C ILE A 63 -3.83 -0.80 4.35
N GLU A 64 -5.16 -0.69 4.38
CA GLU A 64 -5.94 -0.74 5.62
C GLU A 64 -6.19 -2.18 6.12
N ASN A 65 -6.32 -3.16 5.23
CA ASN A 65 -6.66 -4.55 5.57
C ASN A 65 -5.48 -5.52 5.47
N ALA A 66 -4.44 -5.16 4.72
CA ALA A 66 -3.22 -5.94 4.58
C ALA A 66 -2.00 -5.09 5.02
N CYS A 67 -0.99 -5.78 5.53
CA CYS A 67 0.31 -5.18 5.88
C CYS A 67 1.43 -5.75 5.01
N ASP A 68 1.08 -6.59 4.05
CA ASP A 68 1.99 -7.23 3.13
C ASP A 68 1.33 -7.45 1.77
N LEU A 69 2.18 -7.44 0.75
CA LEU A 69 1.87 -7.74 -0.63
C LEU A 69 3.00 -8.62 -1.14
N ASP A 70 2.68 -9.87 -1.44
CA ASP A 70 3.56 -10.71 -2.24
C ASP A 70 3.75 -10.03 -3.59
N MET A 71 4.96 -9.72 -4.06
CA MET A 71 5.20 -9.07 -5.36
C MET A 71 5.33 -10.08 -6.52
N GLY A 72 5.22 -11.38 -6.26
CA GLY A 72 5.58 -12.43 -7.21
C GLY A 72 7.09 -12.62 -7.32
N ALA A 73 7.52 -13.67 -8.02
CA ALA A 73 8.94 -14.01 -8.23
C ALA A 73 9.80 -14.21 -6.97
N GLY A 74 9.17 -14.44 -5.81
CA GLY A 74 9.86 -14.56 -4.51
C GLY A 74 10.21 -13.22 -3.87
N GLU A 75 9.72 -12.13 -4.45
CA GLU A 75 9.79 -10.79 -3.88
C GLU A 75 8.52 -10.54 -3.06
N PHE A 76 8.70 -9.90 -1.92
CA PHE A 76 7.64 -9.45 -1.02
C PHE A 76 7.85 -7.98 -0.68
N LEU A 77 6.73 -7.30 -0.45
CA LEU A 77 6.71 -5.95 0.09
C LEU A 77 5.80 -5.95 1.31
N GLN A 78 6.33 -5.55 2.46
CA GLN A 78 5.59 -5.41 3.70
C GLN A 78 5.61 -3.95 4.11
N TRP A 79 4.54 -3.48 4.77
CA TRP A 79 4.49 -2.13 5.31
C TRP A 79 3.85 -2.11 6.69
N TYR A 80 4.36 -1.24 7.54
CA TYR A 80 3.88 -1.09 8.92
C TYR A 80 3.63 0.38 9.21
N ALA A 81 2.40 0.71 9.61
CA ALA A 81 2.08 2.05 10.10
C ALA A 81 2.77 2.27 11.45
N ILE A 82 3.62 3.30 11.52
CA ILE A 82 4.29 3.72 12.75
C ILE A 82 3.73 5.08 13.18
N ARG A 83 3.47 5.19 14.50
CA ARG A 83 3.25 6.49 15.12
C ARG A 83 4.55 6.96 15.74
N LEU A 84 5.02 8.12 15.29
CA LEU A 84 6.12 8.84 15.95
C LEU A 84 5.57 9.47 17.24
N GLU A 85 5.49 8.67 18.31
CA GLU A 85 5.27 9.20 19.65
C GLU A 85 6.57 9.83 20.16
N LYS A 86 6.48 11.12 20.55
CA LYS A 86 7.62 11.98 20.92
C LYS A 86 8.11 11.71 22.34
#